data_AF-C3YBU4-F1
#
_entry.id   AF-C3YBU4-F1
#
_cell.length_a   1.000
_cell.length_b   1.000
_cell.length_c   1.000
_cell.angle_alpha   90.00
_cell.angle_beta   90.00
_cell.angle_gamma   90.00
#
_symmetry.space_group_name_H-M   'P 1'
#
loop_
_entity.id
_entity.type
_entity.pdbx_description
1 polymer ?
#
loop_
_entity_poly.entity_id
_entity_poly.type
_entity_poly.pdbx_seq_one_letter_code
_entity_poly.pdbx_strand_id
1 'polypeptide(L)'
;MASTRVTVLSCTFVMLQLLLAAGLCPDMQTYDSWMAWCEDEFTYSVNISYICDWTQTIEPYSRVTKCAEAVSLTLNCTDRRRLFDVFMLDLHRRFFANCTPLQEPDFDAPDDVFAAAVAIPTILVWVAVFAWTYWNANKR
;
A
#
# COMPACT_ATOMS: atom_id res chain seq x y z
N MET A 1 -41.19 24.15 6.47
CA MET A 1 -39.86 24.48 7.02
C MET A 1 -39.42 23.63 8.23
N ALA A 2 -40.26 22.74 8.79
CA ALA A 2 -39.86 21.83 9.87
C ALA A 2 -39.17 20.53 9.37
N SER A 3 -39.60 20.00 8.21
CA SER A 3 -39.09 18.74 7.65
C SER A 3 -37.60 18.78 7.24
N THR A 4 -37.12 19.92 6.74
CA THR A 4 -35.71 20.15 6.38
C THR A 4 -34.78 20.28 7.60
N ARG A 5 -35.28 20.77 8.73
CA ARG A 5 -34.47 20.90 9.97
C ARG A 5 -34.25 19.55 10.64
N VAL A 6 -35.24 18.66 10.62
CA VAL A 6 -35.15 17.31 11.19
C VAL A 6 -34.19 16.41 10.39
N THR A 7 -34.15 16.55 9.06
CA THR A 7 -33.22 15.82 8.18
C THR A 7 -31.78 16.30 8.31
N VAL A 8 -31.55 17.61 8.48
CA VAL A 8 -30.19 18.15 8.68
C VAL A 8 -29.63 17.78 10.07
N LEU A 9 -30.46 17.81 11.11
CA LEU A 9 -30.09 17.34 12.46
C LEU A 9 -29.81 15.84 12.50
N SER A 10 -30.57 15.01 11.78
CA SER A 10 -30.29 13.58 11.69
C SER A 10 -29.02 13.30 10.88
N CYS A 11 -28.80 13.98 9.75
CA CYS A 11 -27.58 13.83 8.95
C CYS A 11 -26.34 14.28 9.71
N THR A 12 -26.39 15.41 10.42
CA THR A 12 -25.24 15.88 11.23
C THR A 12 -24.93 14.94 12.38
N PHE A 13 -25.95 14.38 13.04
CA PHE A 13 -25.75 13.36 14.07
C PHE A 13 -25.18 12.06 13.51
N VAL A 14 -25.69 11.56 12.37
CA VAL A 14 -25.14 10.36 11.70
C VAL A 14 -23.71 10.60 11.22
N MET A 15 -23.40 11.76 10.65
CA MET A 15 -22.04 12.12 10.24
C MET A 15 -21.11 12.22 11.45
N LEU A 16 -21.56 12.81 12.57
CA LEU A 16 -20.78 12.85 13.80
C LEU A 16 -20.54 11.45 14.39
N GLN A 17 -21.56 10.57 14.35
CA GLN A 17 -21.44 9.18 14.78
C GLN A 17 -20.47 8.38 13.89
N LEU A 18 -20.51 8.59 12.57
CA LEU A 18 -19.58 7.97 11.62
C LEU A 18 -18.14 8.48 11.81
N LEU A 19 -17.96 9.77 12.07
CA LEU A 19 -16.66 10.38 12.37
C LEU A 19 -16.08 9.87 13.70
N LEU A 20 -16.94 9.70 14.72
CA LEU A 20 -16.54 9.10 16.00
C LEU A 20 -16.19 7.61 15.84
N ALA A 21 -16.94 6.85 15.04
CA ALA A 21 -16.65 5.45 14.74
C ALA A 21 -15.35 5.25 13.94
N ALA A 22 -15.01 6.19 13.06
CA ALA A 22 -13.79 6.12 12.24
C ALA A 22 -12.47 6.23 13.03
N GLY A 23 -12.52 6.64 14.32
CA GLY A 23 -11.34 6.75 15.18
C GLY A 23 -11.33 5.79 16.38
N LEU A 24 -12.32 4.92 16.53
CA LEU A 24 -12.44 4.06 17.71
C LEU A 24 -11.57 2.81 17.56
N CYS A 25 -10.42 2.84 18.21
CA CYS A 25 -9.66 1.64 18.57
C CYS A 25 -9.86 1.44 20.09
N PRO A 26 -10.73 0.50 20.51
CA PRO A 26 -11.12 0.36 21.91
C PRO A 26 -9.98 -0.10 22.82
N ASP A 27 -8.89 -0.63 22.25
CA ASP A 27 -7.77 -1.20 22.98
C ASP A 27 -6.41 -0.77 22.42
N MET A 28 -6.15 0.55 22.47
CA MET A 28 -4.86 1.12 22.05
C MET A 28 -3.69 0.69 22.95
N GLN A 29 -3.93 0.45 24.24
CA GLN A 29 -2.86 0.04 25.15
C GLN A 29 -2.32 -1.36 24.79
N THR A 30 -3.20 -2.31 24.52
CA THR A 30 -2.79 -3.63 24.05
C THR A 30 -2.12 -3.54 22.68
N TYR A 31 -2.66 -2.74 21.75
CA TYR A 31 -2.04 -2.47 20.45
C TYR A 31 -0.58 -2.01 20.60
N ASP A 32 -0.34 -0.97 21.40
CA ASP A 32 0.99 -0.39 21.60
C ASP A 32 1.95 -1.42 22.21
N SER A 33 1.48 -2.22 23.18
CA SER A 33 2.30 -3.25 23.82
C SER A 33 2.71 -4.38 22.85
N TRP A 34 1.81 -4.79 21.94
CA TRP A 34 2.09 -5.84 20.97
C TRP A 34 2.97 -5.33 19.84
N MET A 35 2.77 -4.07 19.41
CA MET A 35 3.66 -3.44 18.43
C MET A 35 5.07 -3.25 18.98
N ALA A 36 5.20 -2.88 20.26
CA ALA A 36 6.49 -2.81 20.94
C ALA A 36 7.20 -4.18 20.96
N TRP A 37 6.47 -5.27 21.16
CA TRP A 37 7.03 -6.63 21.06
C TRP A 37 7.51 -6.97 19.64
N CYS A 38 6.73 -6.64 18.60
CA CYS A 38 7.16 -6.83 17.21
C CYS A 38 8.45 -6.08 16.90
N GLU A 39 8.59 -4.86 17.41
CA GLU A 39 9.77 -4.03 17.22
C GLU A 39 10.99 -4.55 17.99
N ASP A 40 10.81 -5.04 19.22
CA ASP A 40 11.89 -5.63 20.02
C ASP A 40 12.49 -6.85 19.32
N GLU A 41 11.65 -7.73 18.78
CA GLU A 41 12.06 -8.88 17.98
C GLU A 41 12.81 -8.46 16.70
N PHE A 42 12.38 -7.37 16.05
CA PHE A 42 13.10 -6.79 14.91
C PHE A 42 14.48 -6.29 15.32
N THR A 43 14.55 -5.54 16.43
CA THR A 43 15.79 -4.96 16.97
C THR A 43 16.80 -6.04 17.35
N TYR A 44 16.32 -7.14 17.93
CA TYR A 44 17.14 -8.29 18.27
C TYR A 44 17.68 -9.03 17.03
N SER A 45 16.87 -9.12 15.97
CA SER A 45 17.21 -9.93 14.80
C SER A 45 17.92 -9.18 13.67
N VAL A 46 18.00 -7.85 13.73
CA VAL A 46 18.69 -7.03 12.73
C VAL A 46 20.13 -6.72 13.15
N ASN A 47 21.05 -6.74 12.19
CA ASN A 47 22.39 -6.19 12.40
C ASN A 47 22.44 -4.74 11.92
N ILE A 48 22.55 -3.80 12.87
CA ILE A 48 22.56 -2.35 12.59
C ILE A 48 23.67 -1.95 11.59
N SER A 49 24.79 -2.67 11.57
CA SER A 49 25.90 -2.38 10.63
C SER A 49 25.54 -2.67 9.17
N TYR A 50 24.58 -3.56 8.93
CA TYR A 50 24.14 -3.98 7.60
C TYR A 50 22.68 -3.60 7.35
N ILE A 51 22.13 -2.65 8.12
CA ILE A 51 20.70 -2.35 8.06
C ILE A 51 20.24 -1.75 6.72
N CYS A 52 21.17 -1.14 5.97
CA CYS A 52 20.90 -0.62 4.63
C CYS A 52 21.11 -1.64 3.52
N ASP A 53 21.64 -2.83 3.83
CA ASP A 53 21.73 -3.93 2.87
C ASP A 53 20.42 -4.74 2.90
N TRP A 54 19.58 -4.50 1.90
CA TRP A 54 18.29 -5.17 1.79
C TRP A 54 18.41 -6.71 1.80
N THR A 55 19.49 -7.26 1.25
CA THR A 55 19.68 -8.73 1.22
C THR A 55 19.84 -9.31 2.62
N GLN A 56 20.37 -8.52 3.55
CA GLN A 56 20.55 -8.91 4.96
C GLN A 56 19.32 -8.60 5.81
N THR A 57 18.59 -7.53 5.49
CA THR A 57 17.44 -7.09 6.29
C THR A 57 16.08 -7.61 5.83
N ILE A 58 15.96 -8.18 4.63
CA ILE A 58 14.67 -8.63 4.08
C ILE A 58 13.97 -9.65 4.98
N GLU A 59 14.71 -10.58 5.58
CA GLU A 59 14.16 -11.61 6.45
C GLU A 59 13.60 -11.06 7.78
N PRO A 60 14.38 -10.32 8.60
CA PRO A 60 13.86 -9.69 9.82
C PRO A 60 12.75 -8.67 9.50
N TYR A 61 12.88 -7.93 8.40
CA TYR A 61 11.84 -7.00 7.97
C TYR A 61 10.53 -7.71 7.60
N SER A 62 10.61 -8.86 6.91
CA SER A 62 9.43 -9.68 6.59
C SER A 62 8.76 -10.20 7.87
N ARG A 63 9.53 -10.58 8.90
CA ARG A 63 8.98 -11.02 10.19
C ARG A 63 8.24 -9.90 10.91
N VAL A 64 8.83 -8.71 11.04
CA VAL A 64 8.18 -7.58 11.72
C VAL A 64 6.94 -7.12 10.96
N THR A 65 6.96 -7.15 9.63
CA THR A 65 5.80 -6.85 8.78
C THR A 65 4.64 -7.81 9.07
N LYS A 66 4.90 -9.12 9.07
CA LYS A 66 3.89 -10.14 9.38
C LYS A 66 3.38 -10.04 10.82
N CYS A 67 4.26 -9.72 11.76
CA CYS A 67 3.90 -9.47 13.15
C CYS A 67 2.91 -8.30 13.25
N ALA A 68 3.29 -7.14 12.72
CA ALA A 68 2.46 -5.94 12.74
C ALA A 68 1.12 -6.16 11.99
N GLU A 69 1.13 -6.88 10.87
CA GLU A 69 -0.09 -7.25 10.16
C GLU A 69 -1.02 -8.09 11.05
N ALA A 70 -0.50 -9.14 11.69
CA ALA A 70 -1.26 -9.98 12.60
C ALA A 70 -1.82 -9.20 13.81
N VAL A 71 -1.01 -8.34 14.44
CA VAL A 71 -1.45 -7.47 15.54
C VAL A 71 -2.58 -6.56 15.06
N SER A 72 -2.40 -5.90 13.90
CA SER A 72 -3.39 -4.98 13.34
C SER A 72 -4.73 -5.69 13.12
N LEU A 73 -4.72 -6.92 12.58
CA LEU A 73 -5.89 -7.73 12.28
C LEU A 73 -6.58 -8.31 13.53
N THR A 74 -5.82 -8.58 14.59
CA THR A 74 -6.34 -9.18 15.83
C THR A 74 -7.21 -8.20 16.61
N LEU A 75 -6.90 -6.91 16.53
CA LEU A 75 -7.63 -5.88 17.25
C LEU A 75 -8.81 -5.36 16.43
N ASN A 76 -9.96 -5.23 17.10
CA ASN A 76 -11.21 -4.77 16.46
C ASN A 76 -11.24 -3.24 16.28
N CYS A 77 -10.20 -2.68 15.68
CA CYS A 77 -10.10 -1.27 15.37
C CYS A 77 -10.67 -1.00 13.97
N THR A 78 -11.33 0.13 13.78
CA THR A 78 -11.94 0.50 12.49
C THR A 78 -10.91 0.91 11.46
N ASP A 79 -9.75 1.44 11.89
CA ASP A 79 -8.68 1.97 11.03
C ASP A 79 -7.38 1.16 11.13
N ARG A 80 -7.47 -0.18 11.03
CA ARG A 80 -6.31 -1.09 11.15
C ARG A 80 -5.20 -0.79 10.16
N ARG A 81 -5.56 -0.44 8.93
CA ARG A 81 -4.61 -0.18 7.86
C ARG A 81 -3.74 1.03 8.19
N ARG A 82 -4.35 2.13 8.64
CA ARG A 82 -3.60 3.32 9.04
C ARG A 82 -2.70 3.04 10.23
N LEU A 83 -3.16 2.26 11.21
CA LEU A 83 -2.33 1.87 12.36
C LEU A 83 -1.09 1.10 11.91
N PHE A 84 -1.25 0.10 11.04
CA PHE A 84 -0.12 -0.63 10.43
C PHE A 84 0.82 0.31 9.66
N ASP A 85 0.27 1.16 8.78
CA ASP A 85 1.07 2.08 7.95
C ASP A 85 1.87 3.07 8.81
N VAL A 86 1.27 3.60 9.89
CA VAL A 86 1.95 4.51 10.83
C VAL A 86 3.10 3.81 11.55
N PHE A 87 2.89 2.60 12.05
CA PHE A 87 3.94 1.80 12.67
C PHE A 87 5.10 1.54 11.71
N MET A 88 4.80 1.05 10.49
CA MET A 88 5.84 0.74 9.50
C MET A 88 6.59 2.00 9.06
N LEU A 89 5.89 3.12 8.88
CA LEU A 89 6.53 4.40 8.52
C LEU A 89 7.48 4.88 9.62
N ASP A 90 7.08 4.74 10.88
CA ASP A 90 7.91 5.11 12.02
C ASP A 90 9.15 4.21 12.15
N LEU A 91 8.98 2.91 11.94
CA LEU A 91 10.09 1.95 11.87
C LEU A 91 11.09 2.32 10.77
N HIS A 92 10.63 2.68 9.57
CA HIS A 92 11.52 3.17 8.50
C HIS A 92 12.28 4.43 8.90
N ARG A 93 11.58 5.39 9.51
CA ARG A 93 12.20 6.65 9.96
C ARG A 93 13.27 6.42 11.03
N ARG A 94 13.11 5.43 11.90
CA ARG A 94 14.08 5.18 12.98
C ARG A 94 15.26 4.33 12.55
N PHE A 95 15.02 3.28 11.78
CA PHE A 95 16.07 2.31 11.42
C PHE A 95 16.73 2.60 10.06
N PHE A 96 16.01 3.22 9.12
CA PHE A 96 16.45 3.38 7.73
C PHE A 96 16.62 4.83 7.28
N ALA A 97 16.46 5.83 8.17
CA ALA A 97 16.57 7.26 7.80
C ALA A 97 17.93 7.65 7.19
N ASN A 98 19.00 6.94 7.54
CA ASN A 98 20.35 7.20 7.04
C ASN A 98 20.75 6.27 5.88
N CYS A 99 19.86 5.40 5.44
CA CYS A 99 20.11 4.60 4.25
C CYS A 99 19.97 5.49 3.02
N THR A 100 20.92 5.39 2.10
CA THR A 100 20.75 5.98 0.78
C THR A 100 19.48 5.38 0.18
N PRO A 101 18.60 6.20 -0.44
CA PRO A 101 17.52 5.65 -1.25
C PRO A 101 18.16 4.63 -2.18
N LEU A 102 17.58 3.42 -2.27
CA LEU A 102 17.97 2.54 -3.37
C LEU A 102 17.89 3.43 -4.60
N GLN A 103 19.02 3.58 -5.27
CA GLN A 103 18.97 4.02 -6.65
C GLN A 103 18.18 2.91 -7.30
N GLU A 104 16.88 3.13 -7.52
CA GLU A 104 16.12 2.24 -8.36
C GLU A 104 17.01 2.09 -9.59
N PRO A 105 17.40 0.85 -9.95
CA PRO A 105 17.81 0.64 -11.31
C PRO A 105 16.70 1.27 -12.12
N ASP A 106 17.05 2.23 -12.97
CA ASP A 106 16.12 2.83 -13.93
C ASP A 106 15.62 1.67 -14.79
N PHE A 107 14.58 1.00 -14.30
CA PHE A 107 14.01 -0.22 -14.89
C PHE A 107 13.13 0.16 -16.07
N ASP A 108 12.77 1.44 -16.16
CA ASP A 108 12.08 1.98 -17.31
C ASP A 108 13.08 2.04 -18.47
N ALA A 109 12.72 1.32 -19.54
CA ALA A 109 13.39 1.50 -20.80
C ALA A 109 13.22 2.97 -21.24
N PRO A 110 14.20 3.55 -21.94
CA PRO A 110 14.06 4.89 -22.52
C PRO A 110 12.71 5.06 -23.23
N ASP A 111 12.11 6.25 -23.11
CA ASP A 111 10.74 6.53 -23.58
C ASP A 111 10.48 6.08 -25.02
N ASP A 112 11.49 6.18 -25.89
CA ASP A 112 11.45 5.75 -27.29
C ASP A 112 11.40 4.23 -27.45
N VAL A 113 12.15 3.49 -26.64
CA VAL A 113 12.14 2.02 -26.60
C VAL A 113 10.80 1.52 -26.08
N PHE A 114 10.30 2.11 -24.99
CA PHE A 114 8.98 1.79 -24.45
C PHE A 114 7.88 2.08 -25.46
N ALA A 115 7.89 3.27 -26.08
CA ALA A 115 6.90 3.65 -27.08
C ALA A 115 6.93 2.72 -28.29
N ALA A 116 8.12 2.34 -28.78
CA ALA A 116 8.25 1.39 -29.89
C ALA A 116 7.71 -0.02 -29.50
N ALA A 117 8.04 -0.50 -28.30
CA ALA A 117 7.60 -1.79 -27.80
C ALA A 117 6.06 -1.89 -27.65
N VAL A 118 5.38 -0.77 -27.42
CA VAL A 118 3.90 -0.70 -27.39
C VAL A 118 3.32 -0.49 -28.79
N ALA A 119 3.89 0.43 -29.58
CA ALA A 119 3.35 0.82 -30.89
C ALA A 119 3.46 -0.29 -31.94
N ILE A 120 4.58 -1.01 -32.00
CA ILE A 120 4.79 -2.06 -33.00
C ILE A 120 3.75 -3.19 -32.89
N PRO A 121 3.56 -3.86 -31.74
CA PRO A 121 2.59 -4.95 -31.63
C PRO A 121 1.15 -4.46 -31.82
N THR A 122 0.81 -3.27 -31.33
CA THR A 122 -0.54 -2.73 -31.50
C THR A 122 -0.85 -2.45 -32.97
N ILE A 123 0.05 -1.76 -33.69
CA ILE A 123 -0.11 -1.48 -35.13
C ILE A 123 -0.18 -2.79 -35.93
N LEU A 124 0.68 -3.76 -35.62
CA LEU A 124 0.68 -5.07 -36.31
C LEU A 124 -0.66 -5.80 -36.15
N VAL A 125 -1.21 -5.83 -34.92
CA VAL A 125 -2.52 -6.43 -34.66
C VAL A 125 -3.61 -5.70 -35.46
N TRP A 126 -3.62 -4.37 -35.44
CA TRP A 126 -4.59 -3.57 -36.19
C TRP A 126 -4.53 -3.84 -37.70
N VAL A 127 -3.33 -3.81 -38.30
CA VAL A 127 -3.13 -4.08 -39.72
C VAL A 127 -3.59 -5.50 -40.07
N ALA A 128 -3.26 -6.49 -39.25
CA ALA A 128 -3.68 -7.88 -39.47
C ALA A 128 -5.21 -8.03 -39.45
N VAL A 129 -5.89 -7.41 -38.48
CA VAL A 129 -7.36 -7.44 -38.38
C VAL A 129 -8.00 -6.73 -39.57
N PHE A 130 -7.53 -5.54 -39.94
CA PHE A 130 -8.08 -4.81 -41.09
C PHE A 130 -7.86 -5.55 -42.42
N ALA A 131 -6.66 -6.09 -42.64
CA ALA A 131 -6.38 -6.89 -43.83
C ALA A 131 -7.26 -8.14 -43.89
N TRP A 132 -7.43 -8.84 -42.77
CA TRP A 132 -8.28 -10.03 -42.67
C TRP A 132 -9.76 -9.73 -42.96
N THR A 133 -10.31 -8.70 -42.32
CA THR A 133 -11.71 -8.29 -42.49
C THR A 133 -11.99 -7.83 -43.93
N TYR A 134 -11.12 -6.98 -44.50
CA TYR A 134 -11.20 -6.53 -45.88
C TYR A 134 -11.17 -7.70 -46.87
N TRP A 135 -10.22 -8.62 -46.69
CA TRP A 135 -10.10 -9.80 -47.54
C TRP A 135 -11.36 -10.67 -47.51
N ASN A 136 -11.92 -10.90 -46.33
CA ASN A 136 -13.15 -11.69 -46.19
C ASN A 136 -14.38 -10.96 -46.73
N ALA A 137 -14.43 -9.64 -46.64
CA ALA A 137 -15.51 -8.83 -47.21
C ALA A 137 -15.48 -8.84 -48.75
N ASN A 138 -14.30 -8.82 -49.34
CA ASN A 138 -14.12 -8.79 -50.80
C ASN A 138 -14.05 -10.19 -51.45
N LYS A 139 -14.06 -11.26 -50.64
CA LYS A 139 -14.21 -12.65 -51.10
C LYS A 139 -15.67 -13.13 -51.16
N ARG A 140 -16.60 -12.38 -50.59
CA ARG A 140 -18.04 -12.65 -50.60
C ARG A 140 -18.70 -11.90 -51.76
#